data_AF-A0A329RNZ5-F1
#
_entry.id   AF-A0A329RNZ5-F1
#
_cell.length_a   1.000
_cell.length_b   1.000
_cell.length_c   1.000
_cell.angle_alpha   90.00
_cell.angle_beta   90.00
_cell.angle_gamma   90.00
#
_symmetry.space_group_name_H-M   'P 1'
#
loop_
_entity.id
_entity.type
_entity.pdbx_description
1 polymer ?
#
loop_
_entity_poly.entity_id
_entity_poly.type
_entity_poly.pdbx_seq_one_letter_code
_entity_poly.pdbx_strand_id
1 'polypeptide(L)'
;MVRLAAFVGASTAALASTNAFTVTITNRCSTPIDLYTRLASVYTDESETIAPGASVDKTIEKGFEGHFRNGSSDAATLIEFATKGDLDLAWFDIGIIPPHLEPGYEYCSSLQECKDHSKSGIGFNTPVQVSPTSNTGKDTCEQIECLADGCEDAYNFPKDDTKTHSCAFGTDFVVTFCPSGDASPTQQTTSGSASTTQDAAQQETTQEQTPAPETTAPAVTEEASAASDSGAGKVHTQDEGVNGESETTAPEVTQAETPVPEVVQVETPAPEVVQSETPVPEVIPASTPAATKSKYCV
;
A
#
# COMPACT_ATOMS: atom_id res chain seq x y z
N MET A 1 69.62 -16.81 -29.37
CA MET A 1 68.27 -16.22 -29.63
C MET A 1 67.27 -16.99 -28.78
N VAL A 2 66.81 -16.41 -27.68
CA VAL A 2 65.73 -16.98 -26.85
C VAL A 2 64.53 -16.05 -27.01
N ARG A 3 63.44 -16.55 -27.59
CA ARG A 3 62.18 -15.81 -27.72
C ARG A 3 61.35 -16.07 -26.46
N LEU A 4 61.19 -15.04 -25.62
CA LEU A 4 60.21 -15.03 -24.54
C LEU A 4 58.84 -14.73 -25.17
N ALA A 5 57.91 -15.69 -25.10
CA ALA A 5 56.51 -15.46 -25.40
C ALA A 5 55.82 -15.00 -24.11
N ALA A 6 55.35 -13.76 -24.07
CA ALA A 6 54.50 -13.26 -23.00
C ALA A 6 53.05 -13.70 -23.28
N PHE A 7 52.52 -14.57 -22.44
CA PHE A 7 51.09 -14.86 -22.39
C PHE A 7 50.40 -13.71 -21.64
N VAL A 8 49.62 -12.89 -22.38
CA VAL A 8 48.68 -11.95 -21.79
C VAL A 8 47.43 -12.76 -21.44
N GLY A 9 47.23 -13.04 -20.15
CA GLY A 9 46.00 -13.62 -19.64
C GLY A 9 44.89 -12.57 -19.68
N ALA A 10 43.88 -12.78 -20.52
CA ALA A 10 42.64 -12.01 -20.46
C ALA A 10 41.81 -12.51 -19.27
N SER A 11 41.83 -11.75 -18.16
CA SER A 11 40.89 -11.98 -17.06
C SER A 11 39.51 -11.49 -17.47
N THR A 12 38.63 -12.41 -17.87
CA THR A 12 37.19 -12.17 -17.95
C THR A 12 36.67 -12.01 -16.52
N ALA A 13 36.46 -10.76 -16.09
CA ALA A 13 35.64 -10.49 -14.91
C ALA A 13 34.23 -10.96 -15.23
N ALA A 14 33.78 -12.04 -14.59
CA ALA A 14 32.38 -12.42 -14.61
C ALA A 14 31.60 -11.32 -13.90
N LEU A 15 30.80 -10.55 -14.65
CA LEU A 15 29.76 -9.72 -14.06
C LEU A 15 28.78 -10.69 -13.40
N ALA A 16 28.83 -10.78 -12.07
CA ALA A 16 27.76 -11.42 -11.33
C ALA A 16 26.50 -10.59 -11.62
N SER A 17 25.56 -11.18 -12.37
CA SER A 17 24.18 -10.68 -12.41
C SER A 17 23.66 -10.75 -10.99
N THR A 18 23.66 -9.64 -10.28
CA THR A 18 23.03 -9.58 -8.96
C THR A 18 21.52 -9.70 -9.22
N ASN A 19 20.95 -10.87 -8.92
CA ASN A 19 19.49 -11.09 -8.99
C ASN A 19 18.78 -10.42 -7.79
N ALA A 20 19.26 -9.24 -7.42
CA ALA A 20 18.82 -8.48 -6.27
C ALA A 20 19.21 -7.01 -6.42
N PHE A 21 18.55 -6.15 -5.65
CA PHE A 21 18.93 -4.75 -5.42
C PHE A 21 18.89 -4.45 -3.92
N THR A 22 19.41 -3.29 -3.55
CA THR A 22 19.47 -2.81 -2.18
C THR A 22 18.42 -1.74 -1.93
N VAL A 23 17.71 -1.85 -0.81
CA VAL A 23 16.91 -0.78 -0.24
C VAL A 23 17.62 -0.30 1.02
N THR A 24 18.21 0.89 0.97
CA THR A 24 18.82 1.55 2.14
C THR A 24 17.75 2.31 2.89
N ILE A 25 17.39 1.83 4.08
CA ILE A 25 16.34 2.41 4.93
C ILE A 25 17.02 3.31 5.96
N THR A 26 16.69 4.61 5.92
CA THR A 26 17.31 5.66 6.73
C THR A 26 16.30 6.27 7.69
N ASN A 27 16.69 6.38 8.96
CA ASN A 27 15.90 7.09 9.97
C ASN A 27 16.37 8.54 10.10
N ARG A 28 15.55 9.51 9.66
CA ARG A 28 15.78 10.95 9.89
C ARG A 28 14.85 11.55 10.95
N CYS A 29 14.06 10.74 11.64
CA CYS A 29 13.29 11.17 12.80
C CYS A 29 14.24 11.46 13.98
N SER A 30 13.83 12.29 14.95
CA SER A 30 14.63 12.53 16.18
C SER A 30 14.57 11.36 17.16
N THR A 31 13.63 10.44 16.99
CA THR A 31 13.50 9.24 17.80
C THR A 31 13.92 8.00 17.01
N PRO A 32 14.36 6.93 17.69
CA PRO A 32 14.51 5.63 17.04
C PRO A 32 13.21 5.21 16.37
N ILE A 33 13.32 4.51 15.24
CA ILE A 33 12.20 3.79 14.62
C ILE A 33 12.38 2.31 14.88
N ASP A 34 11.27 1.61 15.09
CA ASP A 34 11.27 0.16 15.04
C ASP A 34 10.85 -0.23 13.64
N LEU A 35 11.81 -0.61 12.80
CA LEU A 35 11.55 -1.05 11.44
C LEU A 35 10.96 -2.45 11.48
N TYR A 36 9.70 -2.58 11.09
CA TYR A 36 9.04 -3.86 10.87
C TYR A 36 9.09 -4.20 9.38
N THR A 37 9.44 -5.45 9.09
CA THR A 37 9.40 -6.04 7.74
C THR A 37 8.41 -7.20 7.74
N ARG A 38 7.52 -7.25 6.75
CA ARG A 38 6.62 -8.39 6.54
C ARG A 38 6.69 -8.84 5.09
N LEU A 39 6.82 -10.14 4.88
CA LEU A 39 6.67 -10.73 3.56
C LEU A 39 5.20 -11.09 3.33
N ALA A 40 4.68 -10.89 2.13
CA ALA A 40 3.30 -11.26 1.81
C ALA A 40 3.03 -12.77 1.96
N SER A 41 4.08 -13.60 1.85
CA SER A 41 4.02 -15.05 2.06
C SER A 41 4.12 -15.47 3.54
N VAL A 42 4.47 -14.56 4.45
CA VAL A 42 4.73 -14.86 5.87
C VAL A 42 4.08 -13.80 6.76
N TYR A 43 3.03 -14.19 7.49
CA TYR A 43 2.26 -13.27 8.36
C TYR A 43 2.92 -12.94 9.71
N THR A 44 4.23 -13.18 9.85
CA THR A 44 5.01 -12.80 11.03
C THR A 44 5.97 -11.69 10.67
N ASP A 45 6.04 -10.69 11.53
CA ASP A 45 6.99 -9.60 11.34
C ASP A 45 8.40 -9.99 11.80
N GLU A 46 9.39 -9.51 11.05
CA GLU A 46 10.73 -9.30 11.56
C GLU A 46 10.87 -7.82 11.96
N SER A 47 11.65 -7.53 12.99
CA SER A 47 11.83 -6.16 13.46
C SER A 47 13.27 -5.86 13.89
N GLU A 48 13.73 -4.65 13.60
CA GLU A 48 14.97 -4.09 14.12
C GLU A 48 14.82 -2.60 14.44
N THR A 49 15.57 -2.10 15.42
CA THR A 49 15.54 -0.68 15.77
C THR A 49 16.63 0.08 14.99
N ILE A 50 16.25 1.19 14.36
CA ILE A 50 17.16 2.10 13.67
C ILE A 50 17.25 3.40 14.47
N ALA A 51 18.44 3.69 15.01
CA ALA A 51 18.68 4.93 15.75
C ALA A 51 18.52 6.18 14.87
N PRO A 52 18.24 7.36 15.46
CA PRO A 52 18.23 8.63 14.73
C PRO A 52 19.51 8.84 13.92
N GLY A 53 19.37 9.16 12.64
CA GLY A 53 20.47 9.38 11.71
C GLY A 53 21.19 8.11 11.22
N ALA A 54 20.75 6.92 11.65
CA ALA A 54 21.30 5.65 11.17
C ALA A 54 20.52 5.10 9.96
N SER A 55 21.13 4.13 9.28
CA SER A 55 20.53 3.40 8.17
C SER A 55 20.80 1.90 8.28
N VAL A 56 19.95 1.11 7.64
CA VAL A 56 20.15 -0.32 7.42
C VAL A 56 19.88 -0.66 5.96
N ASP A 57 20.55 -1.69 5.45
CA ASP A 57 20.37 -2.15 4.09
C ASP A 57 19.52 -3.43 4.07
N LYS A 58 18.57 -3.48 3.14
CA LYS A 58 17.76 -4.66 2.83
C LYS A 58 18.06 -5.13 1.41
N THR A 59 18.46 -6.38 1.27
CA THR A 59 18.63 -7.00 -0.05
C THR A 59 17.28 -7.55 -0.52
N ILE A 60 16.81 -7.08 -1.67
CA ILE A 60 15.56 -7.50 -2.28
C ILE A 60 15.88 -8.37 -3.49
N GLU A 61 15.58 -9.66 -3.39
CA GLU A 61 15.79 -10.63 -4.46
C GLU A 61 14.58 -10.72 -5.41
N LYS A 62 14.75 -11.40 -6.54
CA LYS A 62 13.63 -11.75 -7.43
C LYS A 62 12.62 -12.64 -6.69
N GLY A 63 11.32 -12.37 -6.87
CA GLY A 63 10.23 -13.08 -6.20
C GLY A 63 9.83 -12.51 -4.83
N PHE A 64 10.46 -11.43 -4.39
CA PHE A 64 10.07 -10.68 -3.20
C PHE A 64 8.68 -10.06 -3.37
N GLU A 65 7.91 -10.05 -2.29
CA GLU A 65 6.69 -9.27 -2.12
C GLU A 65 6.51 -9.04 -0.63
N GLY A 66 6.39 -7.78 -0.22
CA GLY A 66 6.29 -7.42 1.18
C GLY A 66 6.44 -5.92 1.41
N HIS A 67 6.45 -5.53 2.68
CA HIS A 67 6.47 -4.13 3.07
C HIS A 67 7.33 -3.86 4.28
N PHE A 68 7.74 -2.59 4.38
CA PHE A 68 8.44 -1.98 5.50
C PHE A 68 7.54 -0.96 6.18
N ARG A 69 7.66 -0.83 7.50
CA ARG A 69 6.92 0.18 8.27
C ARG A 69 7.58 0.51 9.60
N ASN A 70 7.25 1.66 10.18
CA ASN A 70 7.68 2.03 11.53
C ASN A 70 6.64 1.58 12.56
N GLY A 71 7.03 0.68 13.45
CA GLY A 71 6.19 0.09 14.48
C GLY A 71 5.20 -0.96 13.96
N SER A 72 4.49 -1.58 14.89
CA SER A 72 3.46 -2.61 14.62
C SER A 72 2.02 -2.08 14.70
N SER A 73 1.85 -0.76 14.83
CA SER A 73 0.54 -0.12 14.96
C SER A 73 -0.30 -0.27 13.69
N ASP A 74 -1.62 -0.34 13.86
CA ASP A 74 -2.59 -0.24 12.76
C ASP A 74 -2.44 1.08 11.98
N ALA A 75 -1.88 2.12 12.60
CA ALA A 75 -1.61 3.41 11.99
C ALA A 75 -0.39 3.41 11.04
N ALA A 76 0.25 2.28 10.77
CA ALA A 76 1.55 2.29 10.12
C ALA A 76 1.50 2.64 8.62
N THR A 77 2.25 3.68 8.23
CA THR A 77 2.53 3.98 6.82
C THR A 77 3.32 2.83 6.21
N LEU A 78 2.83 2.22 5.13
CA LEU A 78 3.47 1.07 4.49
C LEU A 78 4.34 1.53 3.31
N ILE A 79 5.55 1.00 3.22
CA ILE A 79 6.39 1.09 2.02
C ILE A 79 6.46 -0.31 1.42
N GLU A 80 5.89 -0.51 0.24
CA GLU A 80 5.74 -1.83 -0.35
C GLU A 80 6.72 -2.01 -1.52
N PHE A 81 7.26 -3.22 -1.66
CA PHE A 81 8.09 -3.61 -2.79
C PHE A 81 7.64 -4.98 -3.30
N ALA A 82 7.65 -5.16 -4.62
CA ALA A 82 7.42 -6.44 -5.26
C ALA A 82 8.31 -6.65 -6.48
N THR A 83 8.80 -7.88 -6.64
CA THR A 83 9.62 -8.33 -7.77
C THR A 83 9.09 -9.65 -8.35
N LYS A 84 7.86 -10.02 -7.95
CA LYS A 84 7.13 -11.18 -8.50
C LYS A 84 6.67 -10.93 -9.93
N GLY A 85 6.47 -12.03 -10.65
CA GLY A 85 6.05 -12.03 -12.04
C GLY A 85 7.22 -12.09 -13.02
N ASP A 86 6.87 -12.14 -14.31
CA ASP A 86 7.82 -12.40 -15.39
C ASP A 86 8.58 -11.15 -15.85
N LEU A 87 8.15 -9.97 -15.42
CA LEU A 87 8.81 -8.71 -15.79
C LEU A 87 10.02 -8.44 -14.89
N ASP A 88 11.11 -7.96 -15.48
CA ASP A 88 12.31 -7.51 -14.74
C ASP A 88 12.14 -6.08 -14.24
N LEU A 89 11.17 -5.93 -13.33
CA LEU A 89 10.84 -4.69 -12.65
C LEU A 89 10.94 -4.85 -11.13
N ALA A 90 11.30 -3.75 -10.48
CA ALA A 90 11.06 -3.51 -9.06
C ALA A 90 9.82 -2.62 -8.97
N TRP A 91 8.71 -3.19 -8.52
CA TRP A 91 7.48 -2.47 -8.21
C TRP A 91 7.57 -1.91 -6.81
N PHE A 92 7.10 -0.69 -6.61
CA PHE A 92 7.08 -0.04 -5.30
C PHE A 92 5.96 0.98 -5.19
N ASP A 93 5.49 1.19 -3.97
CA ASP A 93 4.48 2.18 -3.64
C ASP A 93 4.48 2.48 -2.13
N ILE A 94 3.66 3.45 -1.74
CA ILE A 94 3.36 3.79 -0.35
C ILE A 94 1.87 3.56 -0.12
N GLY A 95 1.50 2.99 1.02
CA GLY A 95 0.10 2.77 1.41
C GLY A 95 -0.25 3.40 2.74
N ILE A 96 -1.41 4.06 2.80
CA ILE A 96 -2.00 4.60 4.05
C ILE A 96 -3.46 4.16 4.26
N ILE A 97 -3.86 3.08 3.58
CA ILE A 97 -5.17 2.47 3.75
C ILE A 97 -5.24 1.90 5.18
N PRO A 98 -6.20 2.33 6.03
CA PRO A 98 -6.36 1.75 7.35
C PRO A 98 -6.58 0.23 7.29
N PRO A 99 -5.85 -0.57 8.09
CA PRO A 99 -6.05 -2.01 8.12
C PRO A 99 -7.33 -2.37 8.88
N HIS A 100 -7.65 -3.67 8.88
CA HIS A 100 -8.80 -4.21 9.63
C HIS A 100 -10.13 -3.54 9.24
N LEU A 101 -10.37 -3.49 7.93
CA LEU A 101 -11.64 -3.07 7.36
C LEU A 101 -12.78 -4.01 7.80
N GLU A 102 -13.95 -3.43 7.99
CA GLU A 102 -15.19 -4.17 8.23
C GLU A 102 -15.51 -5.07 7.02
N PRO A 103 -16.09 -6.26 7.23
CA PRO A 103 -16.49 -7.13 6.13
C PRO A 103 -17.40 -6.40 5.14
N GLY A 104 -17.08 -6.49 3.84
CA GLY A 104 -17.80 -5.80 2.76
C GLY A 104 -17.20 -4.45 2.34
N TYR A 105 -16.17 -3.97 3.04
CA TYR A 105 -15.47 -2.72 2.73
C TYR A 105 -14.03 -2.95 2.24
N GLU A 106 -13.68 -4.17 1.85
CA GLU A 106 -12.35 -4.53 1.33
C GLU A 106 -11.97 -3.76 0.05
N TYR A 107 -12.95 -3.13 -0.59
CA TYR A 107 -12.79 -2.25 -1.76
C TYR A 107 -13.44 -0.88 -1.54
N CYS A 108 -13.32 -0.31 -0.33
CA CYS A 108 -13.64 1.09 -0.10
C CYS A 108 -13.08 1.98 -1.23
N SER A 109 -13.84 2.98 -1.64
CA SER A 109 -13.61 3.79 -2.84
C SER A 109 -12.92 5.12 -2.55
N SER A 110 -12.67 5.42 -1.27
CA SER A 110 -11.98 6.64 -0.83
C SER A 110 -11.32 6.41 0.54
N LEU A 111 -10.31 7.21 0.86
CA LEU A 111 -9.65 7.17 2.18
C LEU A 111 -10.66 7.34 3.33
N GLN A 112 -11.62 8.25 3.17
CA GLN A 112 -12.62 8.50 4.22
C GLN A 112 -13.50 7.27 4.44
N GLU A 113 -13.96 6.62 3.37
CA GLU A 113 -14.74 5.39 3.48
C GLU A 113 -13.92 4.28 4.15
N CYS A 114 -12.65 4.13 3.79
CA CYS A 114 -11.77 3.15 4.43
C CYS A 114 -11.58 3.45 5.93
N LYS A 115 -11.48 4.72 6.32
CA LYS A 115 -11.37 5.13 7.72
C LYS A 115 -12.63 4.82 8.49
N ASP A 116 -13.78 5.23 7.96
CA ASP A 116 -15.09 5.06 8.59
C ASP A 116 -15.43 3.59 8.83
N HIS A 117 -14.91 2.70 7.97
CA HIS A 117 -15.12 1.25 8.03
C HIS A 117 -13.88 0.46 8.43
N SER A 118 -12.97 1.06 9.21
CA SER A 118 -11.83 0.34 9.80
C SER A 118 -11.87 0.40 11.32
N LYS A 119 -11.31 -0.62 11.97
CA LYS A 119 -11.26 -0.69 13.43
C LYS A 119 -10.51 0.49 14.06
N SER A 120 -9.45 0.98 13.42
CA SER A 120 -8.61 2.08 13.95
C SER A 120 -8.99 3.45 13.40
N GLY A 121 -9.52 3.53 12.17
CA GLY A 121 -9.70 4.78 11.44
C GLY A 121 -8.40 5.45 11.00
N ILE A 122 -7.26 4.76 11.11
CA ILE A 122 -5.92 5.35 10.93
C ILE A 122 -5.05 4.41 10.11
N GLY A 123 -4.35 4.96 9.11
CA GLY A 123 -3.36 4.24 8.29
C GLY A 123 -2.05 5.00 8.07
N PHE A 124 -1.85 6.14 8.75
CA PHE A 124 -0.64 6.95 8.66
C PHE A 124 -0.05 7.24 10.05
N ASN A 125 1.27 7.07 10.20
CA ASN A 125 1.99 7.40 11.44
C ASN A 125 3.29 8.17 11.21
N THR A 126 4.07 7.78 10.21
CA THR A 126 5.43 8.28 10.00
C THR A 126 5.53 8.81 8.58
N PRO A 127 6.02 10.05 8.37
CA PRO A 127 6.34 10.55 7.05
C PRO A 127 7.40 9.69 6.38
N VAL A 128 7.22 9.38 5.10
CA VAL A 128 8.16 8.54 4.32
C VAL A 128 8.41 9.13 2.94
N GLN A 129 9.59 8.83 2.41
CA GLN A 129 9.96 9.11 1.02
C GLN A 129 10.73 7.91 0.47
N VAL A 130 10.41 7.49 -0.75
CA VAL A 130 11.11 6.42 -1.47
C VAL A 130 11.77 7.03 -2.70
N SER A 131 13.08 6.85 -2.83
CA SER A 131 13.88 7.47 -3.90
C SER A 131 14.69 6.41 -4.63
N PRO A 132 14.39 6.14 -5.92
CA PRO A 132 15.29 5.37 -6.77
C PRO A 132 16.65 6.07 -6.90
N THR A 133 17.74 5.32 -6.79
CA THR A 133 19.11 5.87 -6.93
C THR A 133 19.55 6.04 -8.38
N SER A 134 18.83 5.40 -9.31
CA SER A 134 19.06 5.46 -10.74
C SER A 134 17.74 5.22 -11.48
N ASN A 135 17.75 5.38 -12.80
CA ASN A 135 16.58 5.21 -13.68
C ASN A 135 15.39 6.15 -13.41
N THR A 136 15.54 7.13 -12.49
CA THR A 136 14.55 8.16 -12.21
C THR A 136 14.11 8.90 -13.48
N GLY A 137 12.81 9.11 -13.64
CA GLY A 137 12.18 9.77 -14.78
C GLY A 137 12.00 8.89 -16.01
N LYS A 138 12.26 7.57 -15.90
CA LYS A 138 11.90 6.59 -16.93
C LYS A 138 10.61 5.90 -16.55
N ASP A 139 9.61 5.96 -17.42
CA ASP A 139 8.27 5.42 -17.17
C ASP A 139 7.69 5.96 -15.84
N THR A 140 7.33 5.08 -14.90
CA THR A 140 6.86 5.46 -13.55
C THR A 140 7.95 5.40 -12.48
N CYS A 141 9.22 5.22 -12.86
CA CYS A 141 10.34 5.19 -11.92
C CYS A 141 10.64 6.59 -11.41
N GLU A 142 10.06 6.96 -10.27
CA GLU A 142 10.22 8.29 -9.69
C GLU A 142 10.35 8.27 -8.18
N GLN A 143 10.71 9.42 -7.62
CA GLN A 143 10.66 9.62 -6.18
C GLN A 143 9.21 9.86 -5.77
N ILE A 144 8.77 9.17 -4.73
CA ILE A 144 7.43 9.32 -4.15
C ILE A 144 7.52 9.62 -2.67
N GLU A 145 6.55 10.37 -2.14
CA GLU A 145 6.51 10.71 -0.73
C GLU A 145 5.10 10.75 -0.13
N CYS A 146 5.04 10.39 1.16
CA CYS A 146 3.84 10.57 1.96
C CYS A 146 4.24 11.27 3.26
N LEU A 147 4.01 12.59 3.31
CA LEU A 147 4.43 13.41 4.44
C LEU A 147 3.33 13.64 5.48
N ALA A 148 2.09 13.33 5.12
CA ALA A 148 0.92 13.45 5.96
C ALA A 148 -0.17 12.47 5.50
N ASP A 149 -1.15 12.24 6.36
CA ASP A 149 -2.35 11.49 6.05
C ASP A 149 -3.12 12.13 4.87
N GLY A 150 -3.56 11.30 3.92
CA GLY A 150 -4.17 11.76 2.66
C GLY A 150 -3.18 12.28 1.62
N CYS A 151 -1.90 11.92 1.72
CA CYS A 151 -0.88 12.28 0.73
C CYS A 151 -1.21 11.79 -0.68
N GLU A 152 -0.75 12.54 -1.69
CA GLU A 152 -1.08 12.30 -3.10
C GLU A 152 -0.40 11.06 -3.68
N ASP A 153 0.85 10.77 -3.29
CA ASP A 153 1.62 9.67 -3.89
C ASP A 153 1.29 8.28 -3.30
N ALA A 154 0.50 8.21 -2.22
CA ALA A 154 0.17 6.94 -1.59
C ALA A 154 -1.18 6.39 -2.03
N TYR A 155 -1.31 5.06 -1.96
CA TYR A 155 -2.59 4.37 -1.95
C TYR A 155 -3.45 4.89 -0.81
N ASN A 156 -4.51 5.61 -1.18
CA ASN A 156 -5.53 6.12 -0.29
C ASN A 156 -6.71 5.14 -0.12
N PHE A 157 -6.89 4.25 -1.09
CA PHE A 157 -7.91 3.20 -1.08
C PHE A 157 -7.50 2.04 -2.02
N PRO A 158 -8.05 0.82 -1.89
CA PRO A 158 -7.56 -0.38 -2.57
C PRO A 158 -7.58 -0.40 -4.11
N LYS A 159 -8.31 0.53 -4.74
CA LYS A 159 -8.43 0.65 -6.20
C LYS A 159 -7.79 1.91 -6.74
N ASP A 160 -6.92 2.53 -5.96
CA ASP A 160 -6.12 3.67 -6.39
C ASP A 160 -4.94 3.19 -7.26
N ASP A 161 -5.22 2.42 -8.32
CA ASP A 161 -4.22 1.68 -9.12
C ASP A 161 -3.20 2.61 -9.83
N THR A 162 -3.37 3.93 -9.70
CA THR A 162 -2.44 4.95 -10.21
C THR A 162 -1.20 5.14 -9.35
N LYS A 163 -1.15 4.55 -8.15
CA LYS A 163 -0.11 4.79 -7.14
C LYS A 163 1.03 3.78 -7.16
N THR A 164 0.96 2.76 -8.01
CA THR A 164 2.08 1.82 -8.18
C THR A 164 3.11 2.37 -9.17
N HIS A 165 4.35 2.42 -8.70
CA HIS A 165 5.51 2.83 -9.47
C HIS A 165 6.38 1.62 -9.80
N SER A 166 7.23 1.77 -10.82
CA SER A 166 8.14 0.70 -11.22
C SER A 166 9.45 1.26 -11.73
N CYS A 167 10.54 0.61 -11.35
CA CYS A 167 11.86 0.82 -11.92
C CYS A 167 12.37 -0.47 -12.56
N ALA A 168 13.35 -0.35 -13.46
CA ALA A 168 14.07 -1.52 -13.95
C ALA A 168 14.65 -2.31 -12.76
N PHE A 169 14.52 -3.64 -12.80
CA PHE A 169 15.08 -4.49 -11.75
C PHE A 169 16.60 -4.28 -11.62
N GLY A 170 17.11 -4.32 -10.39
CA GLY A 170 18.50 -3.96 -10.08
C GLY A 170 18.70 -2.46 -9.76
N THR A 171 17.65 -1.64 -9.83
CA THR A 171 17.68 -0.27 -9.32
C THR A 171 17.72 -0.31 -7.79
N ASP A 172 18.75 0.27 -7.18
CA ASP A 172 18.78 0.45 -5.71
C ASP A 172 17.88 1.62 -5.29
N PHE A 173 17.38 1.58 -4.06
CA PHE A 173 16.46 2.59 -3.51
C PHE A 173 16.95 3.11 -2.15
N VAL A 174 16.57 4.34 -1.84
CA VAL A 174 16.67 4.90 -0.49
C VAL A 174 15.25 5.15 0.04
N VAL A 175 14.93 4.54 1.17
CA VAL A 175 13.71 4.82 1.94
C VAL A 175 14.09 5.71 3.10
N THR A 176 13.44 6.86 3.24
CA THR A 176 13.72 7.81 4.32
C THR A 176 12.49 8.02 5.18
N PHE A 177 12.56 7.59 6.44
CA PHE A 177 11.57 7.97 7.45
C PHE A 177 11.87 9.38 7.95
N CYS A 178 10.83 10.22 8.08
CA CYS A 178 10.91 11.63 8.42
C CYS A 178 11.86 12.43 7.49
N PRO A 179 11.62 12.46 6.17
CA PRO A 179 12.55 13.09 5.21
C PRO A 179 12.77 14.59 5.44
N SER A 180 11.81 15.29 6.04
CA SER A 180 11.91 16.70 6.47
C SER A 180 12.33 16.87 7.94
N GLY A 181 12.79 15.80 8.60
CA GLY A 181 12.88 15.71 10.06
C GLY A 181 11.51 15.49 10.71
N ASP A 182 11.38 15.71 12.03
CA ASP A 182 10.10 15.54 12.74
C ASP A 182 9.06 16.63 12.42
N ALA A 183 9.41 17.57 11.56
CA ALA A 183 8.46 18.53 11.03
C ALA A 183 7.50 17.80 10.06
N SER A 184 6.47 17.15 10.62
CA SER A 184 5.25 16.89 9.87
C SER A 184 4.59 18.24 9.59
N PRO A 185 4.13 18.53 8.35
CA PRO A 185 3.39 19.75 8.09
C PRO A 185 2.09 19.68 8.88
N THR A 186 2.08 20.30 10.06
CA THR A 186 0.85 20.65 10.75
C THR A 186 0.05 21.47 9.75
N GLN A 187 -1.20 21.08 9.47
CA GLN A 187 -2.12 21.86 8.65
C GLN A 187 -1.97 23.34 9.01
N GLN A 188 -1.44 24.12 8.08
CA GLN A 188 -1.20 25.54 8.26
C GLN A 188 -2.57 26.22 8.31
N THR A 189 -3.16 26.36 9.49
CA THR A 189 -4.15 27.41 9.73
C THR A 189 -3.47 28.73 9.45
N THR A 190 -3.84 29.37 8.33
CA THR A 190 -3.53 30.76 8.02
C THR A 190 -4.08 31.65 9.13
N SER A 191 -3.27 31.86 10.16
CA SER A 191 -3.47 32.94 11.13
C SER A 191 -2.73 34.16 10.58
N GLY A 192 -3.50 35.19 10.24
CA GLY A 192 -3.05 36.37 9.53
C GLY A 192 -1.85 37.04 10.19
N SER A 193 -0.85 37.37 9.37
CA SER A 193 0.25 38.24 9.77
C SER A 193 -0.30 39.65 9.96
N ALA A 194 -0.45 40.06 11.23
CA ALA A 194 -0.64 41.44 11.60
C ALA A 194 0.68 42.18 11.37
N SER A 195 0.78 42.92 10.26
CA SER A 195 1.87 43.84 10.02
C SER A 195 1.57 45.19 10.67
N THR A 196 2.42 45.56 11.62
CA THR A 196 2.48 46.87 12.25
C THR A 196 2.95 47.91 11.24
N THR A 197 2.17 48.97 11.00
CA THR A 197 2.72 50.28 10.62
C THR A 197 1.89 51.38 11.25
N GLN A 198 2.60 52.27 11.94
CA GLN A 198 2.10 53.41 12.69
C GLN A 198 1.96 54.63 11.77
N ASP A 199 0.79 55.24 11.84
CA ASP A 199 0.49 56.69 11.78
C ASP A 199 0.78 57.49 10.49
N ALA A 200 -0.31 57.91 9.83
CA ALA A 200 -0.52 59.30 9.44
C ALA A 200 -1.99 59.51 9.08
N ALA A 201 -2.65 60.38 9.84
CA ALA A 201 -4.01 60.87 9.60
C ALA A 201 -4.17 61.47 8.19
N GLN A 202 -5.22 61.06 7.48
CA GLN A 202 -6.01 61.97 6.65
C GLN A 202 -7.42 61.44 6.43
N GLN A 203 -8.34 62.38 6.58
CA GLN A 203 -9.78 62.28 6.70
C GLN A 203 -10.35 62.80 5.39
N GLU A 204 -11.06 61.98 4.59
CA GLU A 204 -12.14 62.46 3.73
C GLU A 204 -12.97 61.33 3.08
N THR A 205 -14.27 61.37 3.41
CA THR A 205 -15.45 61.17 2.54
C THR A 205 -15.45 60.06 1.49
N THR A 206 -16.21 58.99 1.75
CA THR A 206 -16.81 58.15 0.69
C THR A 206 -18.33 58.26 0.78
N GLN A 207 -18.91 58.78 -0.29
CA GLN A 207 -20.35 58.89 -0.50
C GLN A 207 -20.98 57.51 -0.62
N GLU A 208 -22.03 57.31 0.16
CA GLU A 208 -23.02 56.25 0.05
C GLU A 208 -23.98 56.57 -1.11
N GLN A 209 -24.01 55.73 -2.15
CA GLN A 209 -25.07 55.76 -3.15
C GLN A 209 -26.13 54.70 -2.78
N THR A 210 -27.31 55.18 -2.44
CA THR A 210 -28.57 54.42 -2.25
C THR A 210 -29.27 54.22 -3.62
N PRO A 211 -30.41 53.50 -3.73
CA PRO A 211 -30.62 52.43 -4.71
C PRO A 211 -31.57 52.85 -5.84
N ALA A 212 -31.74 52.00 -6.86
CA ALA A 212 -32.89 52.07 -7.77
C ALA A 212 -33.84 50.88 -7.54
N PRO A 213 -35.16 51.11 -7.42
CA PRO A 213 -36.15 50.09 -7.07
C PRO A 213 -36.81 49.41 -8.29
N GLU A 214 -37.31 48.20 -8.01
CA GLU A 214 -38.49 47.49 -8.54
C GLU A 214 -38.91 47.62 -10.02
N THR A 215 -39.27 46.47 -10.63
CA THR A 215 -40.68 46.18 -10.99
C THR A 215 -40.88 44.67 -11.25
N THR A 216 -41.97 44.16 -10.67
CA THR A 216 -42.66 42.86 -10.75
C THR A 216 -43.11 42.50 -12.20
N ALA A 217 -43.40 41.28 -12.64
CA ALA A 217 -44.42 40.32 -12.17
C ALA A 217 -44.42 39.04 -13.08
N PRO A 218 -45.22 37.98 -12.79
CA PRO A 218 -45.02 36.59 -13.22
C PRO A 218 -46.07 36.01 -14.22
N ALA A 219 -45.84 34.79 -14.74
CA ALA A 219 -46.79 33.68 -15.02
C ALA A 219 -46.14 32.62 -15.94
N VAL A 220 -45.85 31.38 -15.50
CA VAL A 220 -46.65 30.13 -15.55
C VAL A 220 -47.24 29.78 -16.92
N THR A 221 -46.80 28.66 -17.53
CA THR A 221 -47.68 27.69 -18.20
C THR A 221 -47.02 26.30 -18.26
N GLU A 222 -47.73 25.30 -17.75
CA GLU A 222 -47.54 23.87 -18.01
C GLU A 222 -47.86 23.56 -19.49
N GLU A 223 -47.27 22.52 -20.08
CA GLU A 223 -48.05 21.41 -20.65
C GLU A 223 -47.16 20.22 -21.02
N ALA A 224 -47.60 19.03 -20.59
CA ALA A 224 -47.16 17.73 -21.08
C ALA A 224 -48.02 17.33 -22.28
N SER A 225 -47.46 16.57 -23.24
CA SER A 225 -48.27 15.80 -24.19
C SER A 225 -47.51 14.59 -24.72
N ALA A 226 -48.28 13.52 -24.85
CA ALA A 226 -47.93 12.13 -25.11
C ALA A 226 -47.62 11.79 -26.59
N ALA A 227 -46.80 10.74 -26.74
CA ALA A 227 -46.96 9.51 -27.54
C ALA A 227 -47.25 9.49 -29.06
N SER A 228 -46.80 8.36 -29.65
CA SER A 228 -47.06 7.76 -30.99
C SER A 228 -46.04 8.13 -32.08
N ASP A 229 -45.63 7.28 -33.01
CA ASP A 229 -45.80 5.85 -33.31
C ASP A 229 -44.96 5.57 -34.57
N SER A 230 -44.50 4.32 -34.74
CA SER A 230 -44.14 3.57 -35.96
C SER A 230 -43.46 4.23 -37.18
N GLY A 231 -42.38 3.59 -37.65
CA GLY A 231 -41.91 3.76 -39.03
C GLY A 231 -40.65 2.97 -39.39
N ALA A 232 -40.83 1.81 -40.01
CA ALA A 232 -39.80 0.84 -40.40
C ALA A 232 -39.04 1.15 -41.70
N GLY A 233 -37.86 0.53 -41.85
CA GLY A 233 -37.12 0.31 -43.10
C GLY A 233 -35.70 -0.19 -42.81
N LYS A 234 -35.39 -1.50 -42.75
CA LYS A 234 -35.03 -2.42 -43.86
C LYS A 234 -33.88 -1.83 -44.70
N VAL A 235 -32.72 -2.45 -44.96
CA VAL A 235 -32.36 -3.80 -45.46
C VAL A 235 -30.82 -3.90 -45.29
N HIS A 236 -30.20 -5.03 -44.92
CA HIS A 236 -29.63 -5.96 -45.89
C HIS A 236 -29.24 -7.28 -45.19
N THR A 237 -29.73 -8.38 -45.74
CA THR A 237 -29.32 -9.75 -45.42
C THR A 237 -29.15 -10.46 -46.75
N GLN A 238 -28.04 -11.16 -46.92
CA GLN A 238 -27.86 -12.47 -47.55
C GLN A 238 -26.38 -12.63 -47.92
N ASP A 239 -25.78 -13.80 -48.04
CA ASP A 239 -25.92 -15.17 -47.50
C ASP A 239 -24.81 -15.96 -48.26
N GLU A 240 -24.61 -17.23 -47.89
CA GLU A 240 -23.91 -18.30 -48.61
C GLU A 240 -22.37 -18.24 -48.47
N GLY A 241 -21.67 -19.21 -47.90
CA GLY A 241 -21.96 -20.60 -47.59
C GLY A 241 -20.69 -21.41 -47.92
N VAL A 242 -20.37 -22.45 -47.15
CA VAL A 242 -19.81 -23.74 -47.60
C VAL A 242 -19.45 -24.62 -46.39
N ASN A 243 -19.98 -25.84 -46.47
CA ASN A 243 -19.79 -27.00 -45.60
C ASN A 243 -18.34 -27.44 -45.41
N GLY A 244 -18.06 -27.98 -44.23
CA GLY A 244 -16.87 -28.77 -43.93
C GLY A 244 -17.09 -29.60 -42.66
N GLU A 245 -17.78 -30.72 -42.82
CA GLU A 245 -17.95 -31.78 -41.83
C GLU A 245 -16.57 -32.35 -41.45
N SER A 246 -16.23 -32.39 -40.16
CA SER A 246 -15.12 -33.19 -39.66
C SER A 246 -15.49 -33.73 -38.28
N GLU A 247 -15.99 -34.96 -38.26
CA GLU A 247 -16.01 -35.79 -37.07
C GLU A 247 -14.60 -35.90 -36.50
N THR A 248 -14.44 -35.63 -35.20
CA THR A 248 -13.23 -35.98 -34.45
C THR A 248 -13.67 -36.73 -33.20
N THR A 249 -13.49 -38.04 -33.25
CA THR A 249 -13.63 -38.99 -32.15
C THR A 249 -12.75 -38.60 -30.97
N ALA A 250 -13.36 -38.45 -29.79
CA ALA A 250 -12.68 -38.35 -28.51
C ALA A 250 -12.08 -39.71 -28.11
N PRO A 251 -10.83 -39.78 -27.59
CA PRO A 251 -10.36 -40.97 -26.94
C PRO A 251 -10.93 -41.07 -25.51
N GLU A 252 -11.59 -42.20 -25.27
CA GLU A 252 -11.99 -42.73 -23.98
C GLU A 252 -10.75 -42.91 -23.08
N VAL A 253 -10.67 -42.13 -21.99
CA VAL A 253 -9.66 -42.31 -20.95
C VAL A 253 -10.23 -43.21 -19.88
N THR A 254 -9.74 -44.45 -19.85
CA THR A 254 -10.00 -45.44 -18.81
C THR A 254 -9.46 -44.92 -17.48
N GLN A 255 -10.36 -44.67 -16.53
CA GLN A 255 -10.04 -44.27 -15.17
C GLN A 255 -9.51 -45.49 -14.41
N ALA A 256 -8.19 -45.54 -14.16
CA ALA A 256 -7.60 -46.50 -13.24
C ALA A 256 -7.82 -46.00 -11.81
N GLU A 257 -8.56 -46.76 -11.00
CA GLU A 257 -8.73 -46.51 -9.58
C GLU A 257 -7.40 -46.75 -8.85
N THR A 258 -6.83 -45.68 -8.31
CA THR A 258 -5.70 -45.74 -7.39
C THR A 258 -6.22 -46.08 -5.98
N PRO A 259 -5.71 -47.11 -5.29
CA PRO A 259 -6.14 -47.43 -3.94
C PRO A 259 -5.75 -46.34 -2.95
N VAL A 260 -6.71 -45.98 -2.10
CA VAL A 260 -6.56 -45.08 -0.95
C VAL A 260 -5.53 -45.67 0.04
N PRO A 261 -4.52 -44.92 0.50
CA PRO A 261 -3.64 -45.40 1.55
C PRO A 261 -4.37 -45.45 2.89
N GLU A 262 -4.34 -46.64 3.50
CA GLU A 262 -4.81 -46.92 4.85
C GLU A 262 -3.99 -46.13 5.87
N VAL A 263 -4.66 -45.21 6.58
CA VAL A 263 -4.05 -44.41 7.65
C VAL A 263 -3.92 -45.29 8.89
N VAL A 264 -2.71 -45.80 9.14
CA VAL A 264 -2.36 -46.44 10.42
C VAL A 264 -2.27 -45.35 11.49
N GLN A 265 -3.25 -45.31 12.39
CA GLN A 265 -3.18 -44.48 13.60
C GLN A 265 -2.06 -44.99 14.51
N VAL A 266 -1.00 -44.20 14.64
CA VAL A 266 0.00 -44.37 15.70
C VAL A 266 -0.51 -43.61 16.91
N GLU A 267 -0.95 -44.34 17.95
CA GLU A 267 -1.29 -43.75 19.23
C GLU A 267 -0.02 -43.28 19.95
N THR A 268 0.09 -41.96 20.11
CA THR A 268 1.12 -41.32 20.94
C THR A 268 0.73 -41.47 22.42
N PRO A 269 1.58 -42.05 23.29
CA PRO A 269 1.26 -42.11 24.71
C PRO A 269 1.29 -40.73 25.36
N ALA A 270 0.32 -40.49 26.24
CA ALA A 270 0.14 -39.26 27.02
C ALA A 270 1.35 -38.99 27.95
N PRO A 271 1.74 -37.72 28.15
CA PRO A 271 2.82 -37.39 29.08
C PRO A 271 2.37 -37.58 30.54
N GLU A 272 3.21 -38.26 31.31
CA GLU A 272 3.07 -38.48 32.74
C GLU A 272 3.31 -37.17 33.50
N VAL A 273 2.29 -36.72 34.25
CA VAL A 273 2.33 -35.49 35.04
C VAL A 273 3.06 -35.78 36.35
N VAL A 274 4.32 -35.32 36.47
CA VAL A 274 5.05 -35.30 37.73
C VAL A 274 4.53 -34.14 38.59
N GLN A 275 3.78 -34.46 39.64
CA GLN A 275 3.38 -33.49 40.68
C GLN A 275 4.61 -33.10 41.52
N SER A 276 4.99 -31.82 41.44
CA SER A 276 5.92 -31.19 42.38
C SER A 276 5.10 -30.35 43.36
N GLU A 277 5.00 -30.79 44.61
CA GLU A 277 4.38 -30.01 45.68
C GLU A 277 5.32 -28.89 46.11
N THR A 278 4.90 -27.63 45.91
CA THR A 278 5.55 -26.44 46.47
C THR A 278 4.59 -25.81 47.49
N PRO A 279 5.05 -25.44 48.70
CA PRO A 279 4.18 -25.01 49.78
C PRO A 279 3.58 -23.61 49.56
N VAL A 280 2.34 -23.49 50.05
CA VAL A 280 1.44 -22.33 49.99
C VAL A 280 1.97 -21.15 50.82
N PRO A 281 2.11 -19.94 50.26
CA PRO A 281 2.16 -18.71 51.04
C PRO A 281 0.74 -18.17 51.29
N GLU A 282 0.56 -17.67 52.52
CA GLU A 282 -0.63 -17.11 53.13
C GLU A 282 -1.21 -15.91 52.34
N VAL A 283 -2.54 -15.90 52.13
CA VAL A 283 -3.27 -14.90 51.35
C VAL A 283 -3.91 -13.86 52.27
N ILE A 284 -3.62 -12.57 52.02
CA ILE A 284 -4.41 -11.42 52.48
C ILE A 284 -5.41 -11.06 51.36
N PRO A 285 -6.71 -10.81 51.63
CA PRO A 285 -7.72 -10.65 50.58
C PRO A 285 -8.02 -9.19 50.22
N ALA A 286 -8.21 -8.93 48.92
CA ALA A 286 -9.13 -7.98 48.26
C ALA A 286 -8.64 -7.80 46.80
N SER A 287 -9.43 -7.73 45.73
CA SER A 287 -10.87 -7.76 45.45
C SER A 287 -11.00 -7.93 43.92
N THR A 288 -11.98 -8.72 43.46
CA THR A 288 -12.31 -8.96 42.04
C THR A 288 -12.94 -7.72 41.37
N PRO A 289 -12.76 -7.49 40.06
CA PRO A 289 -13.74 -8.02 39.10
C PRO A 289 -13.14 -8.67 37.82
N ALA A 290 -14.04 -9.36 37.13
CA ALA A 290 -13.88 -10.37 36.10
C ALA A 290 -13.22 -9.93 34.77
N ALA A 291 -12.52 -10.89 34.15
CA ALA A 291 -12.14 -10.88 32.74
C ALA A 291 -13.15 -11.69 31.91
N THR A 292 -13.52 -11.18 30.73
CA THR A 292 -14.16 -11.98 29.69
C THR A 292 -13.24 -12.03 28.48
N LYS A 293 -12.98 -13.25 27.99
CA LYS A 293 -12.01 -13.62 26.96
C LYS A 293 -12.45 -13.16 25.57
N SER A 294 -11.52 -12.62 24.77
CA SER A 294 -11.68 -12.46 23.31
C SER A 294 -10.86 -13.54 22.60
N LYS A 295 -11.49 -14.20 21.63
CA LYS A 295 -10.92 -15.29 20.83
C LYS A 295 -11.12 -14.90 19.37
N TYR A 296 -10.12 -14.27 18.77
CA TYR A 296 -10.01 -14.07 17.33
C TYR A 296 -8.56 -14.32 16.93
N CYS A 297 -8.35 -15.43 16.22
CA CYS A 297 -7.20 -15.72 15.38
C CYS A 297 -7.32 -14.78 14.16
N VAL A 298 -6.39 -13.84 13.94
CA VAL A 298 -5.09 -13.99 13.25
C VAL A 298 -5.20 -14.80 11.96
#